data_AF-A0A8D3CCC6-F1
#
_entry.id   AF-A0A8D3CCC6-F1
#
_cell.length_a   1.000
_cell.length_b   1.000
_cell.length_c   1.000
_cell.angle_alpha   90.00
_cell.angle_beta   90.00
_cell.angle_gamma   90.00
#
_symmetry.space_group_name_H-M   'P 1'
#
loop_
_entity.id
_entity.type
_entity.pdbx_description
1 polymer ?
#
loop_
_entity_poly.entity_id
_entity_poly.type
_entity_poly.pdbx_seq_one_letter_code
_entity_poly.pdbx_strand_id
1 'polypeptide(L)'
;MLWAQTTSKDSREVLKEKLRMELKKRALKVVESLLEDSVAEDFLVDCAKFITRANYRDAVEERSIAKMCGYPICPNKLGKMPTQQYKICTKTNRVYDMTERKCHCSNFCYTASKAFEVQISKTPLWLRPHESPPEIKLMKKENGEGSSEKMMLSQRSLKEKDIEISPNAQPEEPHSS
;
A
#
# COMPACT_ATOMS: atom_id res chain seq x y z
N MET A 1 8.64 -45.64 -25.75
CA MET A 1 7.84 -45.18 -24.59
C MET A 1 8.30 -43.85 -23.99
N LEU A 2 9.60 -43.50 -24.00
CA LEU A 2 10.09 -42.21 -23.47
C LEU A 2 9.54 -40.95 -24.19
N TRP A 3 9.22 -41.02 -25.49
CA TRP A 3 8.81 -39.85 -26.28
C TRP A 3 7.39 -39.35 -25.94
N ALA A 4 6.48 -40.24 -25.54
CA ALA A 4 5.13 -39.87 -25.10
C ALA A 4 5.14 -39.20 -23.70
N GLN A 5 6.12 -39.55 -22.86
CA GLN A 5 6.27 -38.97 -21.53
C GLN A 5 6.91 -37.57 -21.57
N THR A 6 7.88 -37.35 -22.47
CA THR A 6 8.50 -36.03 -22.69
C THR A 6 7.52 -35.03 -23.30
N THR A 7 6.79 -35.41 -24.35
CA THR A 7 5.77 -34.55 -24.99
C THR A 7 4.62 -34.16 -24.05
N SER A 8 4.18 -35.07 -23.17
CA SER A 8 3.18 -34.81 -22.13
C SER A 8 3.70 -33.88 -21.01
N LYS A 9 4.99 -33.94 -20.67
CA LYS A 9 5.61 -33.04 -19.68
C LYS A 9 5.75 -31.62 -20.23
N ASP A 10 6.24 -31.47 -21.46
CA ASP A 10 6.38 -30.17 -22.12
C ASP A 10 5.03 -29.48 -22.34
N SER A 11 3.99 -30.22 -22.74
CA SER A 11 2.64 -29.67 -22.94
C SER A 11 2.02 -29.11 -21.64
N ARG A 12 2.28 -29.75 -20.50
CA ARG A 12 1.80 -29.30 -19.18
C ARG A 12 2.51 -28.04 -18.72
N GLU A 13 3.82 -27.94 -18.93
CA GLU A 13 4.58 -26.74 -18.58
C GLU A 13 4.15 -25.53 -19.44
N VAL A 14 3.92 -25.74 -20.74
CA VAL A 14 3.36 -24.70 -21.63
C VAL A 14 2.00 -24.21 -21.13
N LEU A 15 1.12 -25.11 -20.69
CA LEU A 15 -0.19 -24.73 -20.15
C LEU A 15 -0.08 -23.93 -18.84
N LYS A 16 0.82 -24.34 -17.93
CA LYS A 16 1.10 -23.60 -16.68
C LYS A 16 1.61 -22.19 -16.97
N GLU A 17 2.51 -22.05 -17.93
CA GLU A 17 3.06 -20.74 -18.29
C GLU A 17 1.99 -19.84 -18.90
N LYS A 18 1.17 -20.36 -19.81
CA LYS A 18 0.00 -19.62 -20.33
C LYS A 18 -0.93 -19.14 -19.22
N LEU A 19 -1.24 -20.01 -18.24
CA LEU A 19 -2.05 -19.64 -17.09
C LEU A 19 -1.40 -18.52 -16.26
N ARG A 20 -0.09 -18.62 -15.99
CA ARG A 20 0.65 -17.58 -15.26
C ARG A 20 0.61 -16.24 -15.99
N MET A 21 0.77 -16.26 -17.31
CA MET A 21 0.73 -15.04 -18.13
C MET A 21 -0.66 -14.39 -18.12
N GLU A 22 -1.72 -15.17 -18.25
CA GLU A 22 -3.10 -14.66 -18.14
C GLU A 22 -3.38 -14.05 -16.76
N LEU A 23 -2.94 -14.70 -15.68
CA LEU A 23 -3.08 -14.18 -14.32
C LEU A 23 -2.29 -12.88 -14.12
N LYS A 24 -1.06 -12.80 -14.62
CA LYS A 24 -0.27 -11.56 -14.60
C LYS A 24 -0.97 -10.43 -15.36
N LYS A 25 -1.49 -10.71 -16.56
CA LYS A 25 -2.22 -9.73 -17.37
C LYS A 25 -3.48 -9.23 -16.67
N ARG A 26 -4.23 -10.12 -16.01
CA ARG A 26 -5.39 -9.73 -15.21
C ARG A 26 -5.01 -8.88 -14.00
N ALA A 27 -3.96 -9.26 -13.30
CA ALA A 27 -3.47 -8.51 -12.15
C ALA A 27 -2.99 -7.11 -12.54
N LEU A 28 -2.31 -6.99 -13.69
CA LEU A 28 -1.88 -5.70 -14.25
C LEU A 28 -3.08 -4.78 -14.52
N LYS A 29 -4.13 -5.27 -15.19
CA LYS A 29 -5.35 -4.49 -15.44
C LYS A 29 -5.98 -3.97 -14.14
N VAL A 30 -6.00 -4.79 -13.10
CA VAL A 30 -6.50 -4.37 -11.79
C VAL A 30 -5.64 -3.26 -11.21
N VAL A 31 -4.31 -3.40 -11.25
CA VAL A 31 -3.39 -2.35 -10.77
C VAL A 31 -3.62 -1.06 -11.54
N GLU A 32 -3.72 -1.10 -12.87
CA GLU A 32 -4.01 0.07 -13.71
C GLU A 32 -5.29 0.77 -13.28
N SER A 33 -6.38 0.03 -13.05
CA SER A 33 -7.63 0.62 -12.54
C SER A 33 -7.49 1.20 -11.13
N LEU A 34 -6.65 0.62 -10.26
CA LEU A 34 -6.36 1.18 -8.94
C LEU A 34 -5.56 2.49 -9.01
N LEU A 35 -4.97 2.84 -10.15
CA LEU A 35 -4.27 4.11 -10.36
C LEU A 35 -5.19 5.25 -10.84
N GLU A 36 -6.46 4.97 -11.12
CA GLU A 36 -7.46 6.01 -11.42
C GLU A 36 -7.77 6.87 -10.17
N ASP A 37 -8.36 8.06 -10.33
CA ASP A 37 -8.48 9.06 -9.25
C ASP A 37 -9.08 8.48 -7.95
N SER A 38 -10.18 7.74 -8.05
CA SER A 38 -10.76 6.97 -6.95
C SER A 38 -11.58 5.80 -7.48
N VAL A 39 -11.52 4.66 -6.78
CA VAL A 39 -12.35 3.48 -7.11
C VAL A 39 -13.47 3.27 -6.10
N ALA A 40 -14.53 2.55 -6.50
CA ALA A 40 -15.60 2.15 -5.61
C ALA A 40 -15.14 1.12 -4.57
N GLU A 41 -15.81 1.08 -3.41
CA GLU A 41 -15.52 0.11 -2.34
C GLU A 41 -15.68 -1.34 -2.80
N ASP A 42 -16.78 -1.64 -3.49
CA ASP A 42 -17.06 -2.99 -4.02
C ASP A 42 -15.98 -3.44 -5.00
N PHE A 43 -15.50 -2.51 -5.84
CA PHE A 43 -14.41 -2.80 -6.76
C PHE A 43 -13.13 -3.15 -6.00
N LEU A 44 -12.75 -2.38 -4.97
CA LEU A 44 -11.56 -2.66 -4.17
C LEU A 44 -11.66 -4.03 -3.48
N VAL A 45 -12.84 -4.38 -2.96
CA VAL A 45 -13.12 -5.69 -2.35
C VAL A 45 -12.91 -6.82 -3.36
N ASP A 46 -13.45 -6.70 -4.57
CA ASP A 46 -13.30 -7.72 -5.61
C ASP A 46 -11.87 -7.84 -6.14
N CYS A 47 -11.13 -6.73 -6.20
CA CYS A 47 -9.75 -6.69 -6.65
C CYS A 47 -8.83 -7.61 -5.84
N ALA A 48 -9.08 -7.77 -4.54
CA ALA A 48 -8.27 -8.60 -3.65
C ALA A 48 -8.11 -10.05 -4.13
N LYS A 49 -9.09 -10.57 -4.90
CA LYS A 49 -9.07 -11.92 -5.49
C LYS A 49 -8.01 -12.06 -6.59
N PHE A 50 -7.71 -10.97 -7.30
CA PHE A 50 -6.90 -10.97 -8.52
C PHE A 50 -5.50 -10.41 -8.36
N ILE A 51 -5.18 -9.84 -7.19
CA ILE A 51 -3.86 -9.23 -6.92
C ILE A 51 -3.15 -9.89 -5.74
N THR A 52 -1.84 -9.70 -5.70
CA THR A 52 -1.01 -10.04 -4.54
C THR A 52 -0.80 -8.81 -3.66
N ARG A 53 -0.26 -9.01 -2.46
CA ARG A 53 0.14 -7.90 -1.57
C ARG A 53 1.20 -7.01 -2.20
N ALA A 54 2.13 -7.59 -2.97
CA ALA A 54 3.16 -6.83 -3.68
C ALA A 54 2.52 -5.87 -4.69
N ASN A 55 1.64 -6.40 -5.54
CA ASN A 55 0.91 -5.57 -6.52
C ASN A 55 0.16 -4.39 -5.87
N TYR A 56 -0.44 -4.62 -4.69
CA TYR A 56 -1.12 -3.55 -3.96
C TYR A 56 -0.15 -2.50 -3.40
N ARG A 57 1.00 -2.92 -2.85
CA ARG A 57 2.05 -2.00 -2.40
C ARG A 57 2.58 -1.15 -3.54
N ASP A 58 2.84 -1.79 -4.68
CA ASP A 58 3.29 -1.09 -5.89
C ASP A 58 2.24 -0.05 -6.31
N ALA A 59 0.94 -0.41 -6.32
CA ALA A 59 -0.13 0.53 -6.62
C ALA A 59 -0.19 1.72 -5.61
N VAL A 60 0.01 1.47 -4.32
CA VAL A 60 0.07 2.52 -3.28
C VAL A 60 1.25 3.48 -3.53
N GLU A 61 2.41 2.95 -3.89
CA GLU A 61 3.61 3.73 -4.20
C GLU A 61 3.41 4.56 -5.47
N GLU A 62 2.93 3.95 -6.56
CA GLU A 62 2.65 4.64 -7.83
C GLU A 62 1.61 5.75 -7.67
N ARG A 63 0.53 5.51 -6.91
CA ARG A 63 -0.44 6.58 -6.54
C ARG A 63 0.25 7.73 -5.81
N SER A 64 1.15 7.43 -4.87
CA SER A 64 1.89 8.44 -4.11
C SER A 64 2.86 9.24 -4.99
N ILE A 65 3.51 8.60 -5.95
CA ILE A 65 4.36 9.26 -6.97
C ILE A 65 3.50 10.25 -7.78
N ALA A 66 2.30 9.81 -8.20
CA ALA A 66 1.30 10.63 -8.89
C ALA A 66 0.56 11.64 -8.00
N LYS A 67 1.03 11.87 -6.77
CA LYS A 67 0.44 12.82 -5.79
C LYS A 67 -1.02 12.52 -5.44
N MET A 68 -1.37 11.24 -5.38
CA MET A 68 -2.68 10.75 -4.94
C MET A 68 -2.55 9.95 -3.66
N CYS A 69 -3.57 10.00 -2.80
CA CYS A 69 -3.61 9.18 -1.62
C CYS A 69 -3.53 7.70 -2.02
N GLY A 70 -2.59 6.97 -1.43
CA GLY A 70 -2.33 5.56 -1.71
C GLY A 70 -3.49 4.63 -1.40
N TYR A 71 -4.43 5.05 -0.54
CA TYR A 71 -5.68 4.30 -0.35
C TYR A 71 -6.61 4.46 -1.57
N PRO A 72 -6.93 3.41 -2.35
CA PRO A 72 -7.56 3.56 -3.67
C PRO A 72 -8.96 4.18 -3.69
N ILE A 73 -9.74 4.03 -2.62
CA ILE A 73 -11.08 4.64 -2.53
C ILE A 73 -11.03 6.14 -2.16
N CYS A 74 -9.85 6.65 -1.82
CA CYS A 74 -9.68 8.03 -1.37
C CYS A 74 -9.36 8.94 -2.57
N PRO A 75 -10.20 9.93 -2.90
CA PRO A 75 -9.96 10.87 -3.99
C PRO A 75 -8.95 11.98 -3.62
N ASN A 76 -8.51 12.03 -2.36
CA ASN A 76 -7.65 13.12 -1.90
C ASN A 76 -6.28 13.08 -2.57
N LYS A 77 -5.81 14.25 -3.00
CA LYS A 77 -4.45 14.44 -3.50
C LYS A 77 -3.48 14.66 -2.34
N LEU A 78 -2.24 14.24 -2.54
CA LEU A 78 -1.14 14.45 -1.62
C LEU A 78 -0.46 15.79 -1.94
N GLY A 79 -0.21 16.59 -0.91
CA GLY A 79 0.55 17.83 -1.04
C GLY A 79 2.05 17.60 -1.29
N LYS A 80 2.85 18.63 -1.00
CA LYS A 80 4.32 18.51 -1.03
C LYS A 80 4.75 17.44 -0.01
N MET A 81 5.27 16.33 -0.51
CA MET A 81 5.76 15.24 0.32
C MET A 81 7.08 15.63 0.98
N PRO A 82 7.21 15.50 2.31
CA PRO A 82 8.49 15.72 2.97
C PRO A 82 9.55 14.76 2.43
N THR A 83 10.77 15.24 2.19
CA THR A 83 11.89 14.41 1.72
C THR A 83 12.46 13.53 2.84
N GLN A 84 12.33 13.94 4.10
CA GLN A 84 12.90 13.25 5.27
C GLN A 84 12.29 11.87 5.54
N GLN A 85 13.01 10.78 5.28
CA GLN A 85 12.51 9.40 5.46
C GLN A 85 12.26 9.03 6.93
N TYR A 86 13.18 9.40 7.83
CA TYR A 86 13.15 8.96 9.22
C TYR A 86 12.75 10.07 10.18
N LYS A 87 11.93 9.74 11.19
CA LYS A 87 11.52 10.67 12.25
C LYS A 87 11.96 10.16 13.62
N ILE A 88 12.77 10.93 14.33
CA ILE A 88 13.21 10.62 15.70
C ILE A 88 12.17 11.14 16.68
N CYS A 89 11.73 10.29 17.61
CA CYS A 89 10.93 10.69 18.75
C CYS A 89 11.76 10.53 20.03
N THR A 90 12.15 11.65 20.61
CA THR A 90 12.91 11.73 21.86
C THR A 90 12.09 11.27 23.07
N LYS A 91 10.76 11.46 23.05
CA LYS A 91 9.85 11.00 24.13
C LYS A 91 9.87 9.49 24.31
N THR A 92 10.03 8.73 23.22
CA THR A 92 10.08 7.26 23.26
C THR A 92 11.44 6.70 22.89
N ASN A 93 12.44 7.56 22.60
CA ASN A 93 13.73 7.20 22.02
C ASN A 93 13.61 6.20 20.85
N ARG A 94 12.71 6.48 19.89
CA ARG A 94 12.47 5.62 18.71
C ARG A 94 12.65 6.40 17.41
N VAL A 95 13.21 5.72 16.42
CA VAL A 95 13.28 6.20 15.03
C VAL A 95 12.15 5.52 14.25
N TYR A 96 11.27 6.33 13.65
CA TYR A 96 10.16 5.85 12.82
C TYR A 96 10.50 6.04 11.35
N ASP A 97 10.25 5.00 10.54
CA ASP A 97 10.25 5.14 9.08
C ASP A 97 8.91 5.71 8.63
N MET A 98 8.95 6.84 7.93
CA MET A 98 7.78 7.55 7.44
C MET A 98 7.41 7.21 6.00
N THR A 99 8.16 6.33 5.32
CA THR A 99 8.01 6.01 3.89
C THR A 99 6.58 5.61 3.55
N GLU A 100 6.05 4.56 4.18
CA GLU A 100 4.69 4.10 3.91
C GLU A 100 3.60 5.07 4.40
N ARG A 101 3.85 5.77 5.52
CA ARG A 101 2.88 6.70 6.09
C ARG A 101 2.66 7.90 5.18
N LYS A 102 3.71 8.38 4.51
CA LYS A 102 3.65 9.53 3.60
C LYS A 102 2.79 9.27 2.37
N CYS A 103 2.63 8.02 1.95
CA CYS A 103 1.75 7.68 0.83
C CYS A 103 0.27 7.95 1.10
N HIS A 104 -0.13 8.40 2.30
CA HIS A 104 -1.53 8.53 2.70
C HIS A 104 -1.86 9.92 3.22
N CYS A 105 -3.04 10.44 2.87
CA CYS A 105 -3.45 11.79 3.26
C CYS A 105 -3.80 11.92 4.75
N SER A 106 -4.11 10.81 5.44
CA SER A 106 -4.54 10.79 6.84
C SER A 106 -4.13 9.49 7.53
N ASN A 107 -4.16 9.47 8.87
CA ASN A 107 -3.94 8.24 9.63
C ASN A 107 -5.01 7.19 9.32
N PHE A 108 -6.27 7.61 9.13
CA PHE A 108 -7.35 6.71 8.73
C PHE A 108 -7.03 6.02 7.40
N CYS A 109 -6.64 6.76 6.36
CA CYS A 109 -6.31 6.16 5.06
C CYS A 109 -5.13 5.21 5.15
N TYR A 110 -4.11 5.55 5.96
CA TYR A 110 -2.98 4.65 6.21
C TYR A 110 -3.44 3.34 6.88
N THR A 111 -4.19 3.42 7.98
CA THR A 111 -4.68 2.25 8.70
C THR A 111 -5.65 1.42 7.86
N ALA A 112 -6.58 2.05 7.15
CA ALA A 112 -7.54 1.38 6.27
C ALA A 112 -6.84 0.67 5.10
N SER A 113 -5.86 1.32 4.47
CA SER A 113 -5.04 0.74 3.41
C SER A 113 -4.23 -0.47 3.91
N LYS A 114 -3.60 -0.36 5.09
CA LYS A 114 -2.87 -1.47 5.71
C LYS A 114 -3.79 -2.61 6.14
N ALA A 115 -4.97 -2.30 6.66
CA ALA A 115 -5.99 -3.30 6.99
C ALA A 115 -6.44 -4.06 5.74
N PHE A 116 -6.62 -3.39 4.60
CA PHE A 116 -6.91 -4.07 3.32
C PHE A 116 -5.73 -4.94 2.85
N GLU A 117 -4.51 -4.41 2.88
CA GLU A 117 -3.29 -5.13 2.44
C GLU A 117 -3.13 -6.49 3.15
N VAL A 118 -3.34 -6.53 4.47
CA VAL A 118 -3.17 -7.76 5.25
C VAL A 118 -4.24 -8.81 4.98
N GLN A 119 -5.41 -8.41 4.44
CA GLN A 119 -6.50 -9.30 4.06
C GLN A 119 -6.29 -9.97 2.70
N ILE A 120 -5.38 -9.44 1.86
CA ILE A 120 -5.05 -10.07 0.58
C ILE A 120 -4.34 -11.42 0.85
N SER A 121 -4.83 -12.49 0.22
CA SER A 121 -4.27 -13.84 0.39
C SER A 121 -2.79 -13.90 -0.01
N LYS A 122 -1.99 -14.59 0.81
CA LYS A 122 -0.56 -14.87 0.51
C LYS A 122 -0.43 -16.00 -0.51
N THR A 123 -1.50 -16.76 -0.74
CA THR A 123 -1.54 -17.83 -1.73
C THR A 123 -1.31 -17.24 -3.14
N PRO A 124 -0.39 -17.83 -3.93
CA PRO A 124 -0.19 -17.41 -5.31
C PRO A 124 -1.47 -17.51 -6.14
N LEU A 125 -1.65 -16.59 -7.10
CA LEU A 125 -2.90 -16.46 -7.86
C LEU A 125 -3.40 -17.75 -8.52
N TRP A 126 -2.49 -18.61 -9.00
CA TRP A 126 -2.85 -19.86 -9.68
C TRP A 126 -3.35 -20.97 -8.73
N LEU A 127 -3.15 -20.84 -7.42
CA LEU A 127 -3.64 -21.80 -6.42
C LEU A 127 -4.96 -21.36 -5.77
N ARG A 128 -5.35 -20.09 -5.92
CA ARG A 128 -6.55 -19.51 -5.32
C ARG A 128 -7.90 -20.09 -5.80
N PRO A 129 -8.06 -20.64 -7.02
CA PRO A 129 -9.33 -21.26 -7.42
C PRO A 129 -9.78 -22.42 -6.51
N HIS A 130 -8.86 -23.01 -5.74
CA HIS A 130 -9.15 -24.09 -4.79
C HIS A 130 -9.34 -23.61 -3.34
N GLU A 131 -9.24 -22.30 -3.09
CA GLU A 131 -9.34 -21.68 -1.75
C GLU A 131 -10.72 -21.02 -1.59
N SER A 132 -11.24 -20.97 -0.37
CA SER A 132 -12.39 -20.12 -0.07
C SER A 132 -12.02 -18.65 -0.32
N PRO A 133 -12.86 -17.85 -1.00
CA PRO A 133 -12.58 -16.43 -1.21
C PRO A 133 -12.33 -15.72 0.13
N PRO A 134 -11.31 -14.84 0.21
CA PRO A 134 -11.07 -14.08 1.42
C PRO A 134 -12.25 -13.14 1.68
N GLU A 135 -12.73 -13.11 2.92
CA GLU A 135 -13.76 -12.17 3.35
C GLU A 135 -13.08 -10.81 3.61
N ILE A 136 -13.18 -9.90 2.64
CA ILE A 136 -12.58 -8.57 2.73
C ILE A 136 -13.54 -7.61 3.45
N LYS A 137 -13.08 -6.98 4.52
CA LYS A 137 -13.78 -5.94 5.29
C LYS A 137 -13.01 -4.64 5.21
N LEU A 138 -13.59 -3.63 4.59
CA LEU A 138 -13.05 -2.27 4.57
C LEU A 138 -13.37 -1.55 5.87
N MET A 139 -12.44 -0.70 6.33
CA MET A 139 -12.69 0.16 7.48
C MET A 139 -13.68 1.25 7.09
N LYS A 140 -14.76 1.39 7.85
CA LYS A 140 -15.71 2.49 7.68
C LYS A 140 -15.14 3.74 8.33
N LYS A 141 -15.27 4.88 7.64
CA LYS A 141 -15.02 6.17 8.27
C LYS A 141 -16.23 6.46 9.15
N GLU A 142 -16.03 6.56 10.45
CA GLU A 142 -17.10 7.01 11.35
C GLU A 142 -17.47 8.44 10.93
N ASN A 143 -18.67 8.59 10.38
CA ASN A 143 -19.31 9.88 10.24
C ASN A 143 -19.55 10.35 11.67
N GLY A 144 -18.95 11.49 12.05
CA GLY A 144 -18.80 11.90 13.45
C GLY A 144 -20.13 12.14 14.17
N GLU A 145 -20.75 11.07 14.65
CA GLU A 145 -21.76 11.06 15.70
C GLU A 145 -21.31 10.00 16.72
N GLY A 146 -21.03 10.48 17.93
CA GLY A 146 -20.09 9.88 18.88
C GLY A 146 -20.37 8.44 19.33
N SER A 147 -19.29 7.67 19.44
CA SER A 147 -18.97 6.96 20.69
C SER A 147 -17.47 6.63 20.69
N SER A 148 -16.76 7.19 21.66
CA SER A 148 -15.33 6.99 21.82
C SER A 148 -15.06 5.61 22.40
N GLU A 149 -14.83 4.62 21.54
CA GLU A 149 -14.11 3.41 21.95
C GLU A 149 -12.71 3.44 21.36
N LYS A 150 -11.78 3.93 22.20
CA LYS A 150 -10.36 4.03 21.88
C LYS A 150 -9.77 2.62 21.78
N MET A 151 -9.65 2.09 20.56
CA MET A 151 -8.58 1.12 20.28
C MET A 151 -7.26 1.88 20.25
N MET A 152 -6.50 1.77 21.35
CA MET A 152 -5.15 2.29 21.50
C MET A 152 -4.19 1.55 20.56
N LEU A 153 -3.91 2.15 19.40
CA LEU A 153 -2.55 2.13 18.88
C LEU A 153 -1.95 3.53 19.08
N SER A 154 -1.00 3.59 20.01
CA SER A 154 -0.31 4.81 20.44
C SER A 154 0.44 5.47 19.28
N GLN A 155 -0.23 6.37 18.56
CA GLN A 155 0.42 7.41 17.77
C GLN A 155 -0.33 8.72 17.95
N ARG A 156 0.03 9.46 19.01
CA ARG A 156 -0.33 10.87 19.15
C ARG A 156 0.16 11.62 17.91
N SER A 157 -0.75 12.33 17.24
CA SER A 157 -0.43 13.24 16.15
C SER A 157 0.53 14.31 16.65
N LEU A 158 1.74 14.36 16.10
CA LEU A 158 2.75 15.35 16.46
C LEU A 158 2.34 16.71 15.88
N LYS A 159 2.25 17.74 16.72
CA LYS A 159 1.90 19.11 16.30
C LYS A 159 3.17 19.87 15.93
N GLU A 160 3.07 20.86 15.05
CA GLU A 160 4.20 21.67 14.56
C GLU A 160 5.01 22.36 15.67
N LYS A 161 4.38 22.58 16.84
CA LYS A 161 5.01 23.13 18.04
C LYS A 161 5.90 22.16 18.83
N ASP A 162 6.02 20.89 18.41
CA ASP A 162 6.96 19.91 19.00
C ASP A 162 8.32 19.87 18.25
N ILE A 163 8.56 20.78 17.29
CA ILE A 163 9.82 20.88 16.55
C ILE A 163 10.68 21.98 17.19
N GLU A 164 11.63 21.59 18.04
CA GLU A 164 12.73 22.48 18.38
C GLU A 164 13.72 22.50 17.22
N ILE A 165 13.93 23.69 16.64
CA ILE A 165 15.01 23.95 15.69
C ILE A 165 16.30 23.93 16.50
N SER A 166 17.15 22.92 16.29
CA SER A 166 18.47 22.85 16.91
C SER A 166 19.38 23.94 16.31
N PRO A 167 20.07 24.76 17.12
CA PRO A 167 20.79 25.96 16.67
C PRO A 167 22.18 25.68 16.09
N ASN A 168 22.40 24.53 15.44
CA ASN A 168 23.71 24.20 14.86
C ASN A 168 23.63 24.15 13.33
N ALA A 169 23.34 25.30 12.73
CA ALA A 169 23.75 25.62 11.38
C ALA A 169 24.69 26.82 11.50
N GLN A 170 26.00 26.58 11.49
CA GLN A 170 26.94 27.68 11.30
C GLN A 170 26.79 28.19 9.86
N PRO A 171 26.72 29.52 9.64
CA PRO A 171 26.85 30.08 8.31
C PRO A 171 28.31 29.90 7.86
N GLU A 172 28.53 29.30 6.69
CA GLU A 172 29.84 29.42 6.04
C GLU A 172 29.95 30.83 5.46
N GLU A 173 30.90 31.60 5.98
CA GLU A 173 31.30 32.91 5.47
C GLU A 173 31.93 32.79 4.08
N PRO A 174 31.71 33.76 3.17
CA PRO A 174 32.27 33.75 1.83
C PRO A 174 33.74 34.19 1.88
N HIS A 175 34.68 33.26 1.65
CA HIS A 175 36.07 33.62 1.42
C HIS A 175 36.24 34.21 0.01
N SER A 176 36.42 35.53 -0.03
CA SER A 176 37.02 36.29 -1.11
C SER A 176 38.54 36.30 -0.96
N SER A 177 39.27 35.78 -1.96
CA SER A 177 40.53 36.30 -2.55
C SER A 177 41.07 35.31 -3.56
#